data_AF-A0A450VFW3-F1
#
_entry.id   AF-A0A450VFW3-F1
#
_cell.length_a   1.000
_cell.length_b   1.000
_cell.length_c   1.000
_cell.angle_alpha   90.00
_cell.angle_beta   90.00
_cell.angle_gamma   90.00
#
_symmetry.space_group_name_H-M   'P 1'
#
loop_
_entity.id
_entity.type
_entity.pdbx_description
1 polymer ?
#
loop_
_entity_poly.entity_id
_entity_poly.type
_entity_poly.pdbx_seq_one_letter_code
_entity_poly.pdbx_strand_id
1 'polypeptide(L)' 'MITSLILEEKYRVQRKLADETGYDVRRYTELCHKIALEAAEKYGLTLKYGRREGGELGPVIPGWKPKAG' A
#
# COMPACT_ATOMS: atom_id res chain seq x y z
N MET A 1 -8.91 12.01 -19.78
CA MET A 1 -8.54 11.12 -18.66
C MET A 1 -7.39 10.27 -19.15
N ILE A 2 -6.19 10.38 -18.59
CA ILE A 2 -5.05 9.55 -19.03
C ILE A 2 -5.23 8.18 -18.40
N THR A 3 -5.85 7.25 -19.12
CA THR A 3 -5.97 5.84 -18.74
C THR A 3 -4.70 5.13 -19.19
N SER A 4 -3.72 5.01 -18.29
CA SER A 4 -2.61 4.07 -18.51
C SER A 4 -3.05 2.67 -18.08
N LEU A 5 -2.55 1.65 -18.76
CA LEU A 5 -2.78 0.24 -18.40
C LEU A 5 -2.46 -0.04 -16.93
N ILE A 6 -1.44 0.64 -16.40
CA ILE A 6 -1.03 0.55 -14.98
C ILE A 6 -2.13 1.10 -14.06
N LEU A 7 -2.78 2.20 -14.45
CA LEU A 7 -3.82 2.82 -13.63
C LEU A 7 -5.10 1.97 -13.61
N GLU A 8 -5.49 1.40 -14.75
CA GLU A 8 -6.65 0.49 -14.83
C GLU A 8 -6.42 -0.76 -13.99
N GLU A 9 -5.25 -1.39 -14.12
CA GLU A 9 -4.91 -2.58 -13.36
C GLU A 9 -4.84 -2.30 -11.86
N LYS A 10 -4.31 -1.14 -11.46
CA LYS A 10 -4.33 -0.69 -10.07
C LYS A 10 -5.76 -0.65 -9.53
N TYR A 11 -6.69 -0.01 -10.24
CA TYR A 11 -8.09 0.09 -9.78
C TYR A 11 -8.79 -1.27 -9.76
N ARG A 12 -8.49 -2.15 -10.72
CA ARG A 12 -9.00 -3.53 -10.74
C ARG A 12 -8.59 -4.30 -9.49
N VAL A 13 -7.30 -4.26 -9.16
CA VAL A 13 -6.75 -4.93 -7.97
C VAL A 13 -7.33 -4.32 -6.70
N GLN A 14 -7.38 -2.99 -6.58
CA GLN A 14 -7.94 -2.31 -5.41
C GLN A 14 -9.40 -2.67 -5.16
N ARG A 15 -10.22 -2.75 -6.22
CA ARG A 15 -11.63 -3.15 -6.10
C ARG A 15 -11.78 -4.59 -5.64
N LYS A 16 -11.04 -5.52 -6.25
CA LYS A 16 -11.04 -6.93 -5.84
C LYS A 16 -10.68 -7.09 -4.35
N LEU A 17 -9.65 -6.39 -3.89
CA LEU A 17 -9.23 -6.41 -2.49
C LEU A 17 -10.28 -5.84 -1.55
N ALA A 18 -10.97 -4.77 -1.95
CA ALA A 18 -12.06 -4.18 -1.17
C ALA A 18 -13.25 -5.15 -1.03
N ASP A 19 -13.61 -5.82 -2.13
CA ASP A 19 -14.69 -6.80 -2.15
C ASP A 19 -14.34 -8.03 -1.27
N GLU A 20 -13.12 -8.57 -1.38
CA GLU A 20 -12.66 -9.71 -0.57
C GLU A 20 -12.61 -9.40 0.93
N THR A 21 -12.40 -8.14 1.30
CA THR A 21 -12.28 -7.71 2.69
C THR A 21 -13.61 -7.23 3.27
N GLY A 22 -14.70 -7.26 2.47
CA GLY A 22 -16.00 -6.73 2.89
C GLY A 22 -15.93 -5.24 3.23
N TYR A 23 -15.04 -4.50 2.56
CA TYR A 23 -14.77 -3.08 2.81
C TYR A 23 -14.23 -2.77 4.22
N ASP A 24 -13.73 -3.78 4.95
CA ASP A 24 -13.06 -3.59 6.23
C ASP A 24 -11.62 -3.08 6.01
N VAL A 25 -11.37 -1.87 6.50
CA VAL A 25 -10.09 -1.16 6.29
C VAL A 25 -8.91 -1.87 6.95
N ARG A 26 -9.12 -2.53 8.10
CA ARG A 26 -8.04 -3.24 8.81
C ARG A 26 -7.63 -4.49 8.04
N ARG A 27 -8.60 -5.31 7.66
CA ARG A 27 -8.38 -6.50 6.83
C ARG A 27 -7.78 -6.15 5.48
N TYR A 28 -8.24 -5.06 4.86
CA TYR A 28 -7.68 -4.55 3.63
C TYR A 28 -6.20 -4.19 3.77
N THR A 29 -5.83 -3.53 4.87
CA THR A 29 -4.45 -3.14 5.14
C THR A 29 -3.56 -4.36 5.37
N GLU A 30 -4.03 -5.33 6.16
CA GLU A 30 -3.32 -6.60 6.40
C GLU A 30 -3.08 -7.38 5.11
N LEU A 31 -4.10 -7.50 4.26
CA LEU A 31 -4.02 -8.26 3.02
C LEU A 31 -3.14 -7.55 1.98
N CYS A 32 -3.22 -6.22 1.88
CA CYS A 32 -2.27 -5.41 1.10
C CYS A 32 -0.83 -5.60 1.57
N HIS A 33 -0.60 -5.60 2.89
CA HIS A 33 0.73 -5.79 3.46
C HIS A 33 1.30 -7.17 3.13
N LYS A 34 0.48 -8.22 3.24
CA LYS A 34 0.85 -9.59 2.85
C LYS A 34 1.27 -9.67 1.38
N ILE A 35 0.48 -9.09 0.47
CA ILE A 35 0.81 -9.05 -0.97
C ILE A 35 2.13 -8.32 -1.22
N ALA A 36 2.38 -7.21 -0.51
CA ALA A 36 3.63 -6.47 -0.65
C ALA A 36 4.84 -7.30 -0.20
N LEU A 37 4.71 -8.08 0.88
CA LEU A 37 5.77 -8.98 1.35
C LEU A 37 6.02 -10.13 0.36
N GLU A 38 4.97 -10.77 -0.13
CA GLU A 38 5.10 -11.85 -1.12
C GLU A 38 5.75 -11.37 -2.42
N ALA A 39 5.39 -10.16 -2.88
CA ALA A 39 6.04 -9.54 -4.02
C ALA A 39 7.51 -9.19 -3.73
N ALA A 40 7.80 -8.69 -2.53
CA ALA A 40 9.17 -8.38 -2.13
C ALA A 40 10.06 -9.63 -2.15
N GLU A 41 9.57 -10.75 -1.61
CA GLU A 41 10.25 -12.04 -1.65
C GLU A 41 10.44 -12.53 -3.10
N LYS A 42 9.35 -12.55 -3.89
CA LYS A 42 9.36 -13.07 -5.26
C LYS A 42 10.32 -12.31 -6.19
N TYR A 43 10.44 -11.01 -6.01
CA TYR A 43 11.23 -10.15 -6.90
C TYR A 43 12.56 -9.69 -6.27
N GLY A 44 12.92 -10.19 -5.09
CA GLY A 44 14.15 -9.80 -4.39
C GLY A 44 14.18 -8.33 -3.98
N LEU A 45 13.02 -7.71 -3.73
CA LEU A 45 12.91 -6.31 -3.31
C LEU A 45 13.00 -6.20 -1.79
N THR A 46 13.55 -5.10 -1.29
CA THR A 46 13.55 -4.79 0.15
C THR A 46 12.54 -3.70 0.45
N LEU A 47 11.51 -4.01 1.22
CA LEU A 47 10.59 -2.99 1.74
C LEU A 47 11.29 -2.19 2.84
N LYS A 48 11.42 -0.87 2.65
CA LYS A 48 11.94 0.03 3.67
C LYS A 48 10.76 0.72 4.37
N TYR A 49 10.63 0.50 5.66
CA TYR A 49 9.71 1.24 6.52
C TYR A 49 10.46 2.38 7.17
N GLY A 50 9.90 3.59 7.14
CA GLY A 50 10.46 4.69 7.91
C GLY A 50 9.94 4.70 9.32
N ARG A 51 10.83 5.01 10.25
CA ARG A 51 10.44 5.36 11.60
C ARG A 51 9.79 6.75 11.56
N ARG A 52 8.48 6.84 11.82
CA ARG A 52 7.86 8.12 12.20
C ARG A 52 8.19 8.36 13.68
N GLU A 53 8.73 9.52 14.03
CA GLU A 53 8.78 9.92 15.43
C GLU A 53 7.33 10.06 15.94
N GLY A 54 6.96 9.26 16.94
CA GLY A 54 5.65 9.35 17.61
C GLY A 54 4.48 8.55 17.01
N GLY A 55 4.68 7.58 16.12
CA GLY A 55 3.57 6.75 15.62
C GLY A 55 3.98 5.50 14.85
N GLU A 56 3.03 4.57 14.66
CA GLU A 56 3.24 3.27 14.00
C GLU A 56 3.79 3.37 12.57
N LEU A 57 4.49 2.30 12.16
CA LEU A 57 5.24 2.16 10.92
C LEU A 57 4.34 2.33 9.69
N GLY A 58 4.41 3.50 9.05
CA GLY A 58 3.79 3.77 7.76
C GLY A 58 4.81 3.78 6.60
N PRO A 59 4.38 3.56 5.35
CA PRO A 59 5.26 3.67 4.18
C PRO A 59 5.80 5.11 4.04
N VAL A 60 7.11 5.24 3.81
CA VAL A 60 7.74 6.53 3.53
C VAL A 60 7.63 6.84 2.04
N ILE A 61 6.93 7.94 1.74
CA ILE A 61 6.91 8.52 0.39
C ILE A 61 8.04 9.56 0.34
N PRO A 62 9.07 9.40 -0.51
CA PRO A 62 10.13 10.39 -0.67
C PRO A 62 9.54 11.75 -1.06
N GLY A 63 9.83 12.80 -0.28
CA GLY A 63 9.42 14.19 -0.56
C GLY A 63 8.14 14.68 0.13
N TRP A 64 7.45 13.82 0.91
CA TRP A 64 6.27 14.25 1.66
C TRP A 64 6.64 14.81 3.05
N LYS A 65 6.21 16.03 3.37
CA LYS A 65 6.27 16.59 4.73
C LYS A 65 4.87 16.63 5.36
N PRO A 66 4.65 16.05 6.55
CA PRO A 66 3.40 16.24 7.27
C PRO A 66 3.26 17.71 7.65
N LYS A 67 2.05 18.27 7.51
CA LYS A 67 1.73 19.55 8.16
C LYS A 67 1.61 19.29 9.66
N ALA A 68 2.43 19.97 10.44
CA ALA A 68 2.28 20.03 11.89
C ALA A 68 0.93 20.70 12.19
N GLY A 69 0.09 19.99 12.94
CA GLY A 69 -1.09 20.55 13.60
C GLY A 69 -0.75 21.00 15.01
#